data_AF-A0A9X8UKS4-F1
#
_entry.id   AF-A0A9X8UKS4-F1
#
_cell.length_a   1.000
_cell.length_b   1.000
_cell.length_c   1.000
_cell.angle_alpha   90.00
_cell.angle_beta   90.00
_cell.angle_gamma   90.00
#
_symmetry.space_group_name_H-M   'P 1'
#
loop_
_entity.id
_entity.type
_entity.pdbx_description
1 polymer ?
#
loop_
_entity_poly.entity_id
_entity_poly.type
_entity_poly.pdbx_seq_one_letter_code
_entity_poly.pdbx_strand_id
1 'polypeptide(L)'
;MAYKLDFGIWGNIFAVPTQIVDKHIKTCGSASLKVLLVLLRHNEQSLSLAELAALVGLSTADAQDALNYWIASGVLMEETLGGDSLLQPARAGQEPQTPAPAPDTVPLKAGEPQTPEQKIVKPPVRGRLAPEEISSLAAKDQQVSTLLQEAQEILGKTISPSGMEALVSLYSYGGMEVELILMVIQYCVSIGKSSLRYIEKTAYDWIDRGIDTFDKAEQHILSLTRKNDYEGKIKSAFGIFSRNLTAKEMDYVTKWFDQYGFELPLIQLAYERTVDNTGKLSFPYCDSILSRWHEKGIKTPRQAVDEMNAPQRAAQSEYQPKARTFGSGPLAPPSPQKERYDKAHAELQQRRNAAREIAAKRKEEVYGKLPRLKQIDTALAKTGFEVSKAVLLGGNTGDLIARLREENLTLQQEKEALLVHNGYAPDYLEIPYRCKKCEDKGYRPDGEACDCLKELVR
;
A
#
# COMPACT_ATOMS: atom_id res chain seq x y z
N MET A 1 59.61 -25.18 -11.14
CA MET A 1 58.73 -24.45 -10.22
C MET A 1 57.38 -24.31 -10.90
N ALA A 2 56.30 -24.79 -10.26
CA ALA A 2 54.95 -24.65 -10.80
C ALA A 2 54.29 -23.46 -10.09
N TYR A 3 53.82 -22.50 -10.87
CA TYR A 3 53.09 -21.33 -10.38
C TYR A 3 51.61 -21.53 -10.69
N LYS A 4 50.75 -21.39 -9.67
CA LYS A 4 49.30 -21.45 -9.80
C LYS A 4 48.73 -20.08 -9.43
N LEU A 5 47.86 -19.54 -10.28
CA LEU A 5 47.07 -18.37 -9.94
C LEU A 5 46.07 -18.78 -8.85
N ASP A 6 46.16 -18.15 -7.68
CA ASP A 6 45.15 -18.26 -6.63
C ASP A 6 44.07 -17.20 -6.89
N PHE A 7 42.91 -17.66 -7.36
CA PHE A 7 41.74 -16.81 -7.57
C PHE A 7 40.84 -16.71 -6.32
N GLY A 8 41.20 -17.33 -5.19
CA GLY A 8 40.40 -17.32 -3.96
C GLY A 8 38.94 -17.72 -4.20
N ILE A 9 38.00 -16.99 -3.57
CA ILE A 9 36.54 -17.17 -3.73
C ILE A 9 36.02 -16.92 -5.16
N TRP A 10 36.85 -16.38 -6.06
CA TRP A 10 36.50 -16.03 -7.44
C TRP A 10 36.87 -17.11 -8.45
N GLY A 11 37.49 -18.22 -8.01
CA GLY A 11 37.95 -19.28 -8.89
C GLY A 11 36.85 -20.09 -9.59
N ASN A 12 35.59 -19.96 -9.16
CA ASN A 12 34.45 -20.72 -9.70
C ASN A 12 33.16 -19.89 -9.68
N ILE A 13 32.86 -19.22 -10.78
CA ILE A 13 31.64 -18.42 -10.98
C ILE A 13 30.70 -19.22 -11.88
N PHE A 14 29.40 -19.25 -11.55
CA PHE A 14 28.36 -19.76 -12.44
C PHE A 14 27.46 -18.60 -12.89
N ALA A 15 26.98 -18.66 -14.13
CA ALA A 15 26.13 -17.62 -14.70
C ALA A 15 24.65 -17.86 -14.35
N VAL A 16 23.94 -16.80 -13.99
CA VAL A 16 22.49 -16.82 -13.83
C VAL A 16 21.86 -16.09 -15.02
N PRO A 17 20.96 -16.72 -15.80
CA PRO A 17 20.32 -16.05 -16.93
C PRO A 17 19.56 -14.80 -16.49
N THR A 18 19.73 -13.68 -17.20
CA THR A 18 19.09 -12.39 -16.86
C THR A 18 17.57 -12.48 -16.80
N GLN A 19 16.97 -13.36 -17.62
CA GLN A 19 15.52 -13.58 -17.62
C GLN A 19 14.98 -14.09 -16.27
N ILE A 20 15.78 -14.83 -15.49
CA ILE A 20 15.40 -15.24 -14.13
C ILE A 20 15.25 -14.02 -13.23
N VAL A 21 16.16 -13.06 -13.36
CA VAL A 21 16.11 -11.82 -12.59
C VAL A 21 14.95 -10.94 -13.07
N ASP A 22 14.83 -10.75 -14.38
CA ASP A 22 13.86 -9.81 -14.95
C ASP A 22 12.40 -10.28 -14.76
N LYS A 23 12.15 -11.58 -14.87
CA LYS A 23 10.79 -12.14 -14.81
C LYS A 23 10.44 -12.78 -13.47
N HIS A 24 11.39 -13.39 -12.77
CA HIS A 24 11.09 -14.23 -11.62
C HIS A 24 11.57 -13.68 -10.27
N ILE A 25 12.51 -12.74 -10.19
CA ILE A 25 13.09 -12.30 -8.89
C ILE A 25 12.06 -11.72 -7.91
N LYS A 26 10.95 -11.16 -8.42
CA LYS A 26 9.86 -10.59 -7.61
C LYS A 26 8.84 -11.64 -7.16
N THR A 27 8.72 -12.73 -7.91
CA THR A 27 7.67 -13.75 -7.74
C THR A 27 8.20 -15.05 -7.15
N CYS A 28 9.50 -15.33 -7.30
CA CYS A 28 10.12 -16.52 -6.73
C CYS A 28 10.38 -16.29 -5.24
N GLY A 29 10.00 -17.28 -4.42
CA GLY A 29 10.31 -17.27 -3.00
C GLY A 29 11.81 -17.45 -2.77
N SER A 30 12.28 -17.10 -1.56
CA SER A 30 13.68 -17.33 -1.17
C SER A 30 14.09 -18.80 -1.24
N ALA A 31 13.15 -19.72 -1.00
CA ALA A 31 13.36 -21.16 -1.16
C ALA A 31 13.61 -21.52 -2.64
N SER A 32 12.72 -21.10 -3.54
CA SER A 32 12.84 -21.32 -4.98
C SER A 32 14.13 -20.75 -5.56
N LEU A 33 14.53 -19.54 -5.15
CA LEU A 33 15.77 -18.93 -5.63
C LEU A 33 17.01 -19.71 -5.18
N LYS A 34 17.08 -20.12 -3.91
CA LYS A 34 18.21 -20.91 -3.42
C LYS A 34 18.33 -22.25 -4.13
N VAL A 35 17.19 -22.92 -4.36
CA VAL A 35 17.12 -24.17 -5.13
C VAL A 35 17.67 -23.98 -6.54
N LEU A 36 17.25 -22.91 -7.24
CA LEU A 36 17.74 -22.61 -8.58
C LEU A 36 19.25 -22.32 -8.62
N LEU A 37 19.79 -21.58 -7.65
CA LEU A 37 21.22 -21.27 -7.58
C LEU A 37 22.06 -22.52 -7.34
N VAL A 38 21.57 -23.46 -6.52
CA VAL A 38 22.24 -24.75 -6.30
C VAL A 38 22.21 -25.60 -7.57
N LEU A 39 21.08 -25.64 -8.29
CA LEU A 39 20.97 -26.33 -9.57
C LEU A 39 21.91 -25.73 -10.64
N LEU A 40 21.97 -24.41 -10.74
CA LEU A 40 22.86 -23.72 -11.69
C LEU A 40 24.34 -23.94 -11.37
N ARG A 41 24.69 -24.12 -10.08
CA ARG A 41 26.04 -24.48 -9.66
C ARG A 41 26.42 -25.92 -10.01
N HIS A 42 25.45 -26.83 -10.05
CA HIS A 42 25.65 -28.26 -10.30
C HIS A 42 25.00 -28.68 -11.64
N ASN A 43 25.07 -27.82 -12.66
CA ASN A 43 24.40 -28.00 -13.96
C ASN A 43 24.83 -29.24 -14.77
N GLU A 44 25.90 -29.93 -14.37
CA GLU A 44 26.43 -31.15 -15.00
C GLU A 44 26.23 -32.42 -14.15
N GLN A 45 25.59 -32.31 -12.97
CA GLN A 45 25.34 -33.43 -12.06
C GLN A 45 23.84 -33.55 -11.75
N SER A 46 23.29 -34.76 -11.81
CA SER A 46 21.94 -35.03 -11.34
C SER A 46 21.92 -35.04 -9.81
N LEU A 47 21.25 -34.05 -9.21
CA LEU A 47 21.03 -33.97 -7.77
C LEU A 47 19.70 -34.64 -7.40
N SER A 48 19.71 -35.49 -6.37
CA SER A 48 18.45 -36.01 -5.81
C SER A 48 17.73 -34.93 -4.99
N LEU A 49 16.40 -35.06 -4.84
CA LEU A 49 15.58 -34.14 -4.04
C LEU A 49 16.09 -34.02 -2.59
N ALA A 50 16.54 -35.13 -1.99
CA ALA A 50 17.04 -35.16 -0.62
C ALA A 50 18.36 -34.40 -0.46
N GLU A 51 19.28 -34.55 -1.44
CA GLU A 51 20.55 -33.81 -1.44
C GLU A 51 20.33 -32.32 -1.68
N LEU A 52 19.41 -31.96 -2.57
CA LEU A 52 19.05 -30.58 -2.86
C LEU A 52 18.40 -29.89 -1.65
N ALA A 53 17.49 -30.58 -0.95
CA ALA A 53 16.90 -30.08 0.28
C ALA A 53 17.96 -29.87 1.39
N ALA A 54 18.89 -30.81 1.54
CA ALA A 54 19.98 -30.73 2.51
C ALA A 54 20.96 -29.57 2.21
N LEU A 55 21.34 -29.38 0.94
CA LEU A 55 22.24 -28.31 0.52
C LEU A 55 21.66 -26.91 0.74
N VAL A 56 20.34 -26.77 0.60
CA VAL A 56 19.65 -25.48 0.74
C VAL A 56 19.19 -25.21 2.19
N GLY A 57 19.17 -26.24 3.04
CA GLY A 57 18.65 -26.18 4.41
C GLY A 57 17.13 -26.06 4.45
N LEU A 58 16.43 -26.77 3.56
CA LEU A 58 14.97 -26.80 3.44
C LEU A 58 14.42 -28.20 3.75
N SER A 59 13.12 -28.29 4.03
CA SER A 59 12.44 -29.58 4.04
C SER A 59 12.36 -30.15 2.62
N THR A 60 12.23 -31.47 2.49
CA THR A 60 12.04 -32.11 1.18
C THR A 60 10.76 -31.66 0.48
N ALA A 61 9.72 -31.30 1.25
CA ALA A 61 8.47 -30.73 0.72
C ALA A 61 8.70 -29.31 0.14
N ASP A 62 9.37 -28.43 0.87
CA ASP A 62 9.67 -27.07 0.40
C ASP A 62 10.63 -27.07 -0.82
N ALA A 63 11.57 -28.02 -0.83
CA ALA A 63 12.45 -28.23 -1.97
C ALA A 63 11.68 -28.72 -3.20
N GLN A 64 10.70 -29.60 -3.02
CA GLN A 64 9.84 -30.08 -4.10
C GLN A 64 8.93 -28.96 -4.64
N ASP A 65 8.32 -28.16 -3.77
CA ASP A 65 7.49 -27.02 -4.19
C ASP A 65 8.32 -25.97 -4.95
N ALA A 66 9.55 -25.75 -4.51
CA ALA A 66 10.51 -24.90 -5.21
C ALA A 66 10.85 -25.43 -6.61
N LEU A 67 11.03 -26.74 -6.78
CA LEU A 67 11.24 -27.36 -8.10
C LEU A 67 9.99 -27.24 -8.98
N ASN A 68 8.82 -27.54 -8.43
CA ASN A 68 7.53 -27.45 -9.13
C ASN A 68 7.29 -26.03 -9.65
N TYR A 69 7.63 -24.99 -8.88
CA TYR A 69 7.55 -23.60 -9.34
C TYR A 69 8.38 -23.34 -10.60
N TRP A 70 9.61 -23.86 -10.67
CA TRP A 70 10.49 -23.65 -11.82
C TRP A 70 10.11 -24.50 -13.03
N ILE A 71 9.56 -25.69 -12.80
CA ILE A 71 8.97 -26.54 -13.86
C ILE A 71 7.75 -25.84 -14.45
N ALA A 72 6.82 -25.37 -13.60
CA ALA A 72 5.63 -24.62 -14.04
C ALA A 72 5.99 -23.30 -14.75
N SER A 73 7.12 -22.69 -14.37
CA SER A 73 7.65 -21.49 -15.02
C SER A 73 8.39 -21.76 -16.33
N GLY A 74 8.58 -23.03 -16.71
CA GLY A 74 9.31 -23.44 -17.92
C GLY A 74 10.82 -23.22 -17.85
N VAL A 75 11.35 -22.99 -16.64
CA VAL A 75 12.80 -22.79 -16.41
C VAL A 75 13.51 -24.13 -16.24
N LEU A 76 12.83 -25.12 -15.66
CA LEU A 76 13.29 -26.50 -15.59
C LEU A 76 12.39 -27.38 -16.44
N MET A 77 12.96 -28.39 -17.08
CA MET A 77 12.21 -29.44 -17.75
C MET A 77 12.34 -30.73 -16.96
N GLU A 78 11.23 -31.41 -16.74
CA GLU A 78 11.22 -32.75 -16.16
C GLU A 78 11.53 -33.74 -17.29
N GLU A 79 12.71 -34.37 -17.25
CA GLU A 79 12.96 -35.55 -18.10
C GLU A 79 12.26 -36.75 -17.45
N THR A 80 10.98 -36.94 -17.78
CA THR A 80 10.35 -38.25 -17.61
C THR A 80 11.00 -39.21 -18.60
N LEU A 81 11.93 -40.05 -18.13
CA LEU A 81 12.24 -41.29 -18.81
C LEU A 81 10.92 -42.08 -18.88
N GLY A 82 10.36 -42.15 -20.08
CA GLY A 82 9.11 -42.86 -20.33
C GLY A 82 9.19 -44.32 -19.89
N GLY A 83 8.14 -44.81 -19.25
CA GLY A 83 7.98 -46.22 -18.95
C GLY A 83 6.98 -46.52 -17.85
N ASP A 84 5.74 -46.73 -18.26
CA ASP A 84 4.70 -47.55 -17.62
C ASP A 84 4.03 -47.11 -16.31
N SER A 85 2.79 -46.65 -16.53
CA SER A 85 1.60 -46.93 -15.72
C SER A 85 1.64 -48.29 -15.01
N LEU A 86 1.56 -48.32 -13.68
CA LEU A 86 0.68 -49.26 -12.98
C LEU A 86 0.07 -48.62 -11.73
N LEU A 87 -1.26 -48.61 -11.76
CA LEU A 87 -2.16 -48.51 -10.64
C LEU A 87 -1.79 -49.48 -9.50
N GLN A 88 -1.81 -48.93 -8.27
CA GLN A 88 -2.48 -49.49 -7.08
C GLN A 88 -1.73 -50.48 -6.13
N PRO A 89 -2.25 -50.68 -4.88
CA PRO A 89 -1.50 -50.45 -3.64
C PRO A 89 -1.27 -51.74 -2.81
N ALA A 90 -0.33 -51.75 -1.86
CA ALA A 90 -0.42 -52.59 -0.64
C ALA A 90 0.74 -52.36 0.36
N ARG A 91 0.36 -51.98 1.58
CA ARG A 91 0.75 -52.52 2.90
C ARG A 91 2.16 -53.12 3.17
N ALA A 92 2.69 -52.62 4.30
CA ALA A 92 3.18 -53.35 5.49
C ALA A 92 4.68 -53.62 5.68
N GLY A 93 5.15 -53.22 6.87
CA GLY A 93 6.37 -53.67 7.56
C GLY A 93 7.59 -52.81 7.26
N GLN A 94 8.40 -52.31 8.20
CA GLN A 94 8.62 -52.59 9.63
C GLN A 94 9.38 -51.37 10.23
N GLU A 95 9.02 -50.95 11.45
CA GLU A 95 9.96 -50.34 12.43
C GLU A 95 10.90 -51.45 12.97
N PRO A 96 12.03 -51.19 13.69
CA PRO A 96 12.37 -50.03 14.55
C PRO A 96 13.84 -49.52 14.37
N GLN A 97 14.30 -48.39 14.93
CA GLN A 97 14.79 -48.25 16.33
C GLN A 97 15.19 -46.80 16.66
N THR A 98 14.71 -46.31 17.81
CA THR A 98 15.19 -45.19 18.67
C THR A 98 16.40 -45.65 19.53
N PRO A 99 17.13 -44.82 20.34
CA PRO A 99 16.80 -43.50 20.91
C PRO A 99 17.95 -42.43 20.90
N ALA A 100 17.60 -41.25 21.41
CA ALA A 100 18.35 -40.00 21.55
C ALA A 100 19.62 -40.07 22.47
N PRO A 101 20.42 -38.99 22.61
CA PRO A 101 20.03 -37.87 23.48
C PRO A 101 20.38 -36.47 22.94
N ALA A 102 19.59 -35.48 23.39
CA ALA A 102 19.95 -34.06 23.33
C ALA A 102 21.21 -33.79 24.19
N PRO A 103 21.92 -32.67 23.95
CA PRO A 103 21.76 -31.59 24.92
C PRO A 103 21.77 -30.16 24.33
N ASP A 104 21.05 -29.32 25.07
CA ASP A 104 21.32 -27.94 25.45
C ASP A 104 21.41 -26.80 24.41
N THR A 105 20.34 -26.02 24.48
CA THR A 105 20.15 -24.62 24.09
C THR A 105 21.04 -23.63 24.86
N VAL A 106 21.67 -22.68 24.15
CA VAL A 106 21.65 -21.22 24.49
C VAL A 106 22.01 -20.38 23.24
N PRO A 107 21.69 -19.07 23.15
CA PRO A 107 20.99 -18.48 22.00
C PRO A 107 21.82 -17.42 21.26
N LEU A 108 21.76 -17.40 19.93
CA LEU A 108 22.44 -16.35 19.15
C LEU A 108 21.44 -15.53 18.35
N LYS A 109 21.17 -14.33 18.88
CA LYS A 109 20.65 -13.17 18.14
C LYS A 109 21.49 -12.96 16.88
N ALA A 110 20.84 -12.83 15.72
CA ALA A 110 21.45 -12.28 14.53
C ALA A 110 20.63 -11.07 14.06
N GLY A 111 21.29 -9.91 14.03
CA GLY A 111 20.73 -8.64 13.60
C GLY A 111 20.59 -8.58 12.07
N GLU A 112 19.51 -7.95 11.63
CA GLU A 112 19.29 -7.59 10.23
C GLU A 112 20.12 -6.35 9.84
N PRO A 113 20.69 -6.28 8.62
CA PRO A 113 21.27 -5.06 8.06
C PRO A 113 20.17 -4.10 7.60
N GLN A 114 20.28 -2.83 8.02
CA GLN A 114 19.39 -1.74 7.66
C GLN A 114 19.82 -1.05 6.35
N THR A 115 18.85 -0.58 5.57
CA THR A 115 19.04 0.40 4.48
C THR A 115 17.84 1.36 4.43
N PRO A 116 18.03 2.58 3.88
CA PRO A 116 18.24 3.84 4.58
C PRO A 116 16.95 4.45 5.19
N GLU A 117 17.11 5.03 6.38
CA GLU A 117 16.05 5.67 7.17
C GLU A 117 15.53 6.97 6.53
N GLN A 118 14.24 6.98 6.18
CA GLN A 118 13.42 8.17 6.31
C GLN A 118 12.75 8.13 7.69
N LYS A 119 13.07 9.11 8.54
CA LYS A 119 12.60 9.19 9.92
C LYS A 119 11.08 9.37 9.97
N ILE A 120 10.39 8.26 10.17
CA ILE A 120 9.04 8.22 10.70
C ILE A 120 9.16 8.13 12.22
N VAL A 121 8.53 9.06 12.94
CA VAL A 121 8.47 9.03 14.40
C VAL A 121 7.64 7.82 14.79
N LYS A 122 8.31 6.74 15.20
CA LYS A 122 7.65 5.60 15.83
C LYS A 122 6.91 6.10 17.09
N PRO A 123 5.65 5.67 17.34
CA PRO A 123 5.04 5.88 18.63
C PRO A 123 5.89 5.21 19.74
N PRO A 124 5.79 5.66 21.00
CA PRO A 124 6.62 5.16 22.09
C PRO A 124 6.44 3.65 22.23
N VAL A 125 7.54 2.96 22.53
CA VAL A 125 7.59 1.52 22.82
C VAL A 125 6.47 1.18 23.80
N ARG A 126 5.45 0.44 23.36
CA ARG A 126 4.35 -0.05 24.19
C ARG A 126 4.19 -1.56 23.98
N GLY A 127 3.92 -2.27 25.07
CA GLY A 127 4.19 -3.70 25.24
C GLY A 127 3.58 -4.59 24.15
N ARG A 128 4.37 -5.56 23.68
CA ARG A 128 3.88 -6.63 22.80
C ARG A 128 2.75 -7.36 23.52
N LEU A 129 1.59 -7.47 22.86
CA LEU A 129 0.50 -8.30 23.36
C LEU A 129 0.91 -9.78 23.25
N ALA A 130 0.87 -10.50 24.36
CA ALA A 130 1.11 -11.94 24.33
C ALA A 130 -0.06 -12.65 23.62
N PRO A 131 0.17 -13.80 22.96
CA PRO A 131 -0.90 -14.56 22.30
C PRO A 131 -2.08 -14.87 23.24
N GLU A 132 -1.81 -15.18 24.51
CA GLU A 132 -2.85 -15.43 25.51
C GLU A 132 -3.68 -14.19 25.84
N GLU A 133 -3.06 -13.01 25.85
CA GLU A 133 -3.76 -11.74 26.05
C GLU A 133 -4.67 -11.45 24.85
N ILE A 134 -4.21 -11.72 23.63
CA ILE A 134 -5.01 -11.58 22.41
C ILE A 134 -6.20 -12.54 22.44
N SER A 135 -5.99 -13.80 22.82
CA SER A 135 -7.09 -14.77 22.98
C SER A 135 -8.08 -14.36 24.07
N SER A 136 -7.59 -13.84 25.21
CA SER A 136 -8.45 -13.31 26.27
C SER A 136 -9.22 -12.08 25.81
N LEU A 137 -8.59 -11.19 25.04
CA LEU A 137 -9.21 -9.99 24.50
C LEU A 137 -10.28 -10.35 23.47
N ALA A 138 -10.00 -11.29 22.56
CA ALA A 138 -10.97 -11.79 21.59
C ALA A 138 -12.17 -12.49 22.26
N ALA A 139 -11.98 -13.11 23.43
CA ALA A 139 -13.06 -13.71 24.19
C ALA A 139 -13.94 -12.68 24.92
N LYS A 140 -13.39 -11.51 25.26
CA LYS A 140 -14.08 -10.46 26.03
C LYS A 140 -14.64 -9.34 25.16
N ASP A 141 -13.97 -9.00 24.08
CA ASP A 141 -14.32 -7.93 23.16
C ASP A 141 -14.74 -8.52 21.81
N GLN A 142 -16.04 -8.39 21.52
CA GLN A 142 -16.64 -8.83 20.26
C GLN A 142 -15.98 -8.16 19.05
N GLN A 143 -15.53 -6.90 19.17
CA GLN A 143 -14.87 -6.17 18.09
C GLN A 143 -13.54 -6.81 17.68
N VAL A 144 -12.76 -7.25 18.67
CA VAL A 144 -11.49 -7.96 18.44
C VAL A 144 -11.73 -9.31 17.76
N SER A 145 -12.76 -10.05 18.21
CA SER A 145 -13.14 -11.32 17.61
C SER A 145 -13.57 -11.15 16.14
N THR A 146 -14.44 -10.18 15.87
CA THR A 146 -14.92 -9.84 14.52
C THR A 146 -13.76 -9.40 13.62
N LEU A 147 -12.87 -8.52 14.10
CA LEU A 147 -11.70 -8.08 13.36
C LEU A 147 -10.85 -9.27 12.88
N LEU A 148 -10.52 -10.20 13.79
CA LEU A 148 -9.67 -11.34 13.46
C LEU A 148 -10.35 -12.32 12.50
N GLN A 149 -11.65 -12.57 12.66
CA GLN A 149 -12.41 -13.45 11.76
C GLN A 149 -12.50 -12.88 10.34
N GLU A 150 -12.96 -11.63 10.22
CA GLU A 150 -13.11 -10.94 8.93
C GLU A 150 -11.75 -10.75 8.25
N ALA A 151 -10.69 -10.43 9.00
CA ALA A 151 -9.34 -10.33 8.45
C ALA A 151 -8.84 -11.66 7.86
N GLN A 152 -9.12 -12.80 8.50
CA GLN A 152 -8.77 -14.12 7.97
C GLN A 152 -9.56 -14.45 6.71
N GLU A 153 -10.85 -14.12 6.68
CA GLU A 153 -11.72 -14.32 5.51
C GLU A 153 -11.20 -13.50 4.31
N ILE A 154 -10.92 -12.21 4.50
CA ILE A 154 -10.41 -11.32 3.45
C ILE A 154 -9.03 -11.78 2.95
N LEU A 155 -8.16 -12.24 3.86
CA LEU A 155 -6.81 -12.69 3.51
C LEU A 155 -6.77 -14.12 2.93
N GLY A 156 -7.85 -14.91 3.08
CA GLY A 156 -7.95 -16.30 2.63
C GLY A 156 -6.95 -17.25 3.30
N LYS A 157 -6.43 -16.88 4.48
CA LYS A 157 -5.41 -17.65 5.21
C LYS A 157 -5.50 -17.40 6.72
N THR A 158 -4.97 -18.35 7.49
CA THR A 158 -4.77 -18.16 8.92
C THR A 158 -3.75 -17.04 9.17
N ILE A 159 -4.00 -16.22 10.18
CA ILE A 159 -3.11 -15.13 10.56
C ILE A 159 -2.12 -15.64 11.61
N SER A 160 -0.84 -15.34 11.47
CA SER A 160 0.17 -15.71 12.46
C SER A 160 -0.06 -14.96 13.79
N PRO A 161 0.43 -15.46 14.94
CA PRO A 161 0.29 -14.75 16.21
C PRO A 161 0.84 -13.31 16.18
N SER A 162 1.95 -13.09 15.49
CA SER A 162 2.50 -11.74 15.24
C SER A 162 1.59 -10.87 14.37
N GLY A 163 0.86 -11.48 13.44
CA GLY A 163 -0.13 -10.82 12.60
C GLY A 163 -1.37 -10.41 13.36
N MET A 164 -1.87 -11.30 14.23
CA MET A 164 -3.00 -11.02 15.11
C MET A 164 -2.63 -9.89 16.06
N GLU A 165 -1.42 -9.91 16.63
CA GLU A 165 -0.91 -8.83 17.47
C GLU A 165 -0.87 -7.50 16.73
N ALA A 166 -0.36 -7.46 15.50
CA ALA A 166 -0.35 -6.25 14.69
C ALA A 166 -1.77 -5.70 14.46
N LEU A 167 -2.73 -6.52 14.05
CA LEU A 167 -4.11 -6.08 13.83
C LEU A 167 -4.80 -5.61 15.12
N VAL A 168 -4.64 -6.36 16.21
CA VAL A 168 -5.21 -5.98 17.52
C VAL A 168 -4.54 -4.73 18.06
N SER A 169 -3.25 -4.51 17.77
CA SER A 169 -2.55 -3.28 18.17
C SER A 169 -3.13 -2.04 17.46
N LEU A 170 -3.54 -2.16 16.19
CA LEU A 170 -4.17 -1.06 15.45
C LEU A 170 -5.50 -0.64 16.07
N TYR A 171 -6.27 -1.61 16.60
CA TYR A 171 -7.51 -1.36 17.33
C TYR A 171 -7.24 -0.83 18.75
N SER A 172 -6.58 -1.62 19.59
CA SER A 172 -6.43 -1.37 21.02
C SER A 172 -5.51 -0.18 21.34
N TYR A 173 -4.49 0.06 20.52
CA TYR A 173 -3.50 1.13 20.76
C TYR A 173 -3.53 2.22 19.69
N GLY A 174 -3.78 1.84 18.43
CA GLY A 174 -3.96 2.78 17.34
C GLY A 174 -5.28 3.54 17.40
N GLY A 175 -6.24 3.07 18.20
CA GLY A 175 -7.58 3.66 18.32
C GLY A 175 -8.38 3.60 17.03
N MET A 176 -7.98 2.72 16.11
CA MET A 176 -8.59 2.58 14.80
C MET A 176 -9.83 1.69 14.92
N GLU A 177 -10.94 2.12 14.34
CA GLU A 177 -12.16 1.31 14.31
C GLU A 177 -11.93 0.04 13.47
N VAL A 178 -12.57 -1.06 13.86
CA VAL A 178 -12.40 -2.37 13.22
C VAL A 178 -12.66 -2.28 11.72
N GLU A 179 -13.70 -1.54 11.35
CA GLU A 179 -14.14 -1.35 9.97
C GLU A 179 -13.10 -0.61 9.13
N LEU A 180 -12.42 0.38 9.72
CA LEU A 180 -11.31 1.07 9.07
C LEU A 180 -10.12 0.14 8.85
N ILE A 181 -9.79 -0.70 9.84
CA ILE A 181 -8.74 -1.72 9.71
C ILE A 181 -9.09 -2.71 8.60
N LEU A 182 -10.34 -3.17 8.55
CA LEU A 182 -10.81 -4.11 7.52
C LEU A 182 -10.77 -3.48 6.10
N MET A 183 -11.11 -2.20 5.95
CA MET A 183 -10.94 -1.48 4.68
C MET A 183 -9.49 -1.39 4.24
N VAL A 184 -8.55 -1.14 5.16
CA VAL A 184 -7.11 -1.14 4.85
C VAL A 184 -6.69 -2.53 4.34
N ILE A 185 -7.14 -3.60 5.00
CA ILE A 185 -6.85 -4.98 4.57
C ILE A 185 -7.40 -5.23 3.16
N GLN A 186 -8.68 -4.91 2.91
CA GLN A 186 -9.32 -5.09 1.60
C GLN A 186 -8.59 -4.31 0.51
N TYR A 187 -8.27 -3.04 0.76
CA TYR A 187 -7.50 -2.22 -0.18
C TYR A 187 -6.14 -2.87 -0.49
N CYS A 188 -5.40 -3.27 0.54
CA CYS A 188 -4.09 -3.92 0.39
C CYS A 188 -4.18 -5.22 -0.41
N VAL A 189 -5.22 -6.04 -0.19
CA VAL A 189 -5.50 -7.26 -0.97
C VAL A 189 -5.85 -6.92 -2.42
N SER A 190 -6.69 -5.91 -2.66
CA SER A 190 -7.11 -5.50 -4.02
C SER A 190 -5.93 -5.07 -4.91
N ILE A 191 -4.87 -4.54 -4.32
CA ILE A 191 -3.63 -4.15 -5.03
C ILE A 191 -2.54 -5.23 -4.99
N GLY A 192 -2.87 -6.45 -4.54
CA GLY A 192 -1.96 -7.60 -4.49
C GLY A 192 -0.91 -7.55 -3.37
N LYS A 193 -1.09 -6.72 -2.34
CA LYS A 193 -0.15 -6.52 -1.23
C LYS A 193 -0.72 -6.99 0.12
N SER A 194 -1.02 -8.28 0.23
CA SER A 194 -1.67 -8.91 1.40
C SER A 194 -0.73 -9.28 2.57
N SER A 195 0.47 -8.69 2.64
CA SER A 195 1.36 -8.93 3.78
C SER A 195 0.95 -8.08 4.98
N LEU A 196 0.88 -8.68 6.16
CA LEU A 196 0.42 -8.00 7.38
C LEU A 196 1.31 -6.80 7.74
N ARG A 197 2.62 -6.89 7.47
CA ARG A 197 3.55 -5.76 7.61
C ARG A 197 3.20 -4.59 6.69
N TYR A 198 2.77 -4.88 5.46
CA TYR A 198 2.35 -3.83 4.53
C TYR A 198 1.01 -3.23 4.92
N ILE A 199 0.06 -4.07 5.34
CA ILE A 199 -1.25 -3.66 5.88
C ILE A 199 -1.05 -2.73 7.06
N GLU A 200 -0.25 -3.15 8.05
CA GLU A 200 0.08 -2.36 9.25
C GLU A 200 0.70 -1.01 8.86
N LYS A 201 1.69 -1.01 7.96
CA LYS A 201 2.31 0.24 7.48
C LYS A 201 1.29 1.16 6.78
N THR A 202 0.39 0.59 5.98
CA THR A 202 -0.64 1.35 5.26
C THR A 202 -1.65 1.96 6.24
N ALA A 203 -2.05 1.19 7.24
CA ALA A 203 -2.90 1.64 8.33
C ALA A 203 -2.30 2.85 9.07
N TYR A 204 -1.02 2.77 9.46
CA TYR A 204 -0.34 3.90 10.11
C TYR A 204 -0.20 5.11 9.18
N ASP A 205 0.13 4.91 7.90
CA ASP A 205 0.21 6.01 6.92
C ASP A 205 -1.14 6.72 6.74
N TRP A 206 -2.26 5.98 6.78
CA TRP A 206 -3.60 6.56 6.72
C TRP A 206 -3.91 7.37 7.98
N ILE A 207 -3.62 6.84 9.17
CA ILE A 207 -3.76 7.56 10.44
C ILE A 207 -2.93 8.86 10.43
N ASP A 208 -1.67 8.79 9.99
CA ASP A 208 -0.76 9.93 9.96
C ASP A 208 -1.24 11.03 9.00
N ARG A 209 -1.91 10.65 7.91
CA ARG A 209 -2.57 11.56 6.95
C ARG A 209 -3.92 12.08 7.44
N GLY A 210 -4.41 11.62 8.59
CA GLY A 210 -5.73 11.96 9.14
C GLY A 210 -6.88 11.32 8.39
N ILE A 211 -6.62 10.18 7.73
CA ILE A 211 -7.61 9.29 7.12
C ILE A 211 -8.03 8.29 8.21
N ASP A 212 -8.70 8.81 9.23
CA ASP A 212 -8.99 8.14 10.51
C ASP A 212 -10.49 7.87 10.73
N THR A 213 -11.31 8.04 9.69
CA THR A 213 -12.76 7.81 9.70
C THR A 213 -13.17 7.03 8.47
N PHE A 214 -14.30 6.32 8.58
CA PHE A 214 -14.87 5.57 7.46
C PHE A 214 -14.97 6.39 6.16
N ASP A 215 -15.65 7.54 6.18
CA ASP A 215 -15.90 8.35 4.98
C ASP A 215 -14.61 8.82 4.30
N LYS A 216 -13.62 9.27 5.09
CA LYS A 216 -12.32 9.69 4.58
C LYS A 216 -11.58 8.54 3.90
N ALA A 217 -11.63 7.34 4.49
CA ALA A 217 -10.99 6.16 3.94
C ALA A 217 -11.69 5.68 2.67
N GLU A 218 -13.02 5.69 2.62
CA GLU A 218 -13.77 5.41 1.40
C GLU A 218 -13.40 6.40 0.28
N GLN A 219 -13.45 7.71 0.55
CA GLN A 219 -13.06 8.74 -0.41
C GLN A 219 -11.61 8.58 -0.86
N HIS A 220 -10.73 8.18 0.05
CA HIS A 220 -9.32 7.93 -0.25
C HIS A 220 -9.16 6.70 -1.16
N ILE A 221 -9.82 5.58 -0.86
CA ILE A 221 -9.82 4.38 -1.70
C ILE A 221 -10.38 4.70 -3.09
N LEU A 222 -11.51 5.42 -3.18
CA LEU A 222 -12.07 5.87 -4.46
C LEU A 222 -11.09 6.74 -5.24
N SER A 223 -10.37 7.65 -4.57
CA SER A 223 -9.32 8.45 -5.21
C SER A 223 -8.15 7.58 -5.71
N LEU A 224 -7.72 6.60 -4.92
CA LEU A 224 -6.64 5.68 -5.30
C LEU A 224 -7.05 4.79 -6.48
N THR A 225 -8.27 4.26 -6.47
CA THR A 225 -8.83 3.47 -7.57
C THR A 225 -8.93 4.29 -8.85
N ARG A 226 -9.41 5.54 -8.78
CA ARG A 226 -9.42 6.47 -9.93
C ARG A 226 -8.02 6.73 -10.46
N LYS A 227 -7.04 7.00 -9.58
CA LYS A 227 -5.64 7.22 -9.99
C LYS A 227 -5.04 6.00 -10.67
N ASN A 228 -5.30 4.79 -10.16
CA ASN A 228 -4.87 3.54 -10.79
C ASN A 228 -5.52 3.35 -12.17
N ASP A 229 -6.82 3.67 -12.31
CA ASP A 229 -7.52 3.63 -13.61
C ASP A 229 -6.93 4.64 -14.60
N TYR A 230 -6.68 5.88 -14.18
CA TYR A 230 -6.01 6.89 -14.99
C TYR A 230 -4.59 6.45 -15.39
N GLU A 231 -3.83 5.88 -14.45
CA GLU A 231 -2.51 5.33 -14.72
C GLU A 231 -2.56 4.24 -15.78
N GLY A 232 -3.49 3.28 -15.65
CA GLY A 232 -3.68 2.20 -16.61
C GLY A 232 -4.02 2.71 -18.01
N LYS A 233 -4.97 3.64 -18.10
CA LYS A 233 -5.38 4.31 -19.35
C LYS A 233 -4.21 5.01 -20.03
N ILE A 234 -3.44 5.81 -19.28
CA ILE A 234 -2.30 6.57 -19.81
C ILE A 234 -1.14 5.64 -20.18
N LYS A 235 -0.82 4.64 -19.35
CA LYS A 235 0.22 3.66 -19.67
C LYS A 235 -0.09 2.91 -20.95
N SER A 236 -1.35 2.51 -21.15
CA SER A 236 -1.81 1.88 -22.38
C SER A 236 -1.70 2.82 -23.59
N ALA A 237 -2.22 4.05 -23.49
CA ALA A 237 -2.21 5.01 -24.58
C ALA A 237 -0.80 5.50 -24.97
N PHE A 238 0.10 5.65 -23.99
CA PHE A 238 1.45 6.18 -24.21
C PHE A 238 2.49 5.06 -24.44
N GLY A 239 2.09 3.79 -24.41
CA GLY A 239 2.98 2.65 -24.59
C GLY A 239 3.99 2.42 -23.45
N ILE A 240 3.62 2.76 -22.21
CA ILE A 240 4.49 2.62 -21.03
C ILE A 240 4.22 1.25 -20.37
N PHE A 241 4.92 0.21 -20.82
CA PHE A 241 4.71 -1.16 -20.33
C PHE A 241 5.69 -1.61 -19.23
N SER A 242 6.90 -1.03 -19.19
CA SER A 242 8.00 -1.52 -18.35
C SER A 242 8.08 -0.92 -16.95
N ARG A 243 7.28 0.11 -16.65
CA ARG A 243 7.34 0.86 -15.39
C ARG A 243 5.99 1.45 -14.98
N ASN A 244 5.89 1.86 -13.72
CA ASN A 244 4.81 2.72 -13.24
C ASN A 244 5.13 4.20 -13.47
N LEU A 245 4.12 5.04 -13.42
CA LEU A 245 4.29 6.49 -13.46
C LEU A 245 4.95 6.96 -12.17
N THR A 246 5.83 7.96 -12.31
CA THR A 246 6.38 8.68 -11.15
C THR A 246 5.30 9.56 -10.52
N ALA A 247 5.49 9.98 -9.27
CA ALA A 247 4.55 10.88 -8.59
C ALA A 247 4.26 12.16 -9.41
N LYS A 248 5.29 12.77 -10.01
CA LYS A 248 5.13 13.96 -10.86
C LYS A 248 4.37 13.68 -12.16
N GLU A 249 4.59 12.52 -12.77
CA GLU A 249 3.82 12.12 -13.95
C GLU A 249 2.35 11.88 -13.59
N MET A 250 2.10 11.26 -12.43
CA MET A 250 0.75 11.09 -11.89
C MET A 250 0.06 12.42 -11.58
N ASP A 251 0.80 13.44 -11.14
CA ASP A 251 0.24 14.79 -10.91
C ASP A 251 -0.29 15.39 -12.21
N TYR A 252 0.44 15.24 -13.33
CA TYR A 252 -0.05 15.66 -14.65
C TYR A 252 -1.30 14.88 -15.06
N VAL A 253 -1.29 13.55 -14.90
CA VAL A 253 -2.42 12.70 -15.26
C VAL A 253 -3.66 13.08 -14.45
N THR A 254 -3.51 13.24 -13.14
CA THR A 254 -4.60 13.67 -12.23
C THR A 254 -5.13 15.04 -12.66
N LYS A 255 -4.24 15.99 -12.99
CA LYS A 255 -4.61 17.31 -13.50
C LYS A 255 -5.45 17.22 -14.79
N TRP A 256 -5.06 16.39 -15.74
CA TRP A 256 -5.78 16.28 -17.03
C TRP A 256 -7.18 15.68 -16.88
N PHE A 257 -7.34 14.65 -16.05
CA PHE A 257 -8.65 14.03 -15.83
C PHE A 257 -9.52 14.83 -14.85
N ASP A 258 -9.00 15.17 -13.67
CA ASP A 258 -9.83 15.75 -12.59
C ASP A 258 -10.00 17.26 -12.72
N GLN A 259 -8.94 18.00 -13.08
CA GLN A 259 -9.01 19.47 -13.15
C GLN A 259 -9.50 19.96 -14.51
N TYR A 260 -8.98 19.39 -15.60
CA TYR A 260 -9.39 19.79 -16.96
C TYR A 260 -10.64 19.05 -17.46
N GLY A 261 -10.98 17.90 -16.85
CA GLY A 261 -12.13 17.09 -17.27
C GLY A 261 -11.93 16.47 -18.66
N PHE A 262 -10.69 16.20 -19.08
CA PHE A 262 -10.41 15.66 -20.39
C PHE A 262 -10.59 14.16 -20.47
N GLU A 263 -11.09 13.71 -21.61
CA GLU A 263 -11.20 12.29 -21.93
C GLU A 263 -9.91 11.76 -22.56
N LEU A 264 -9.69 10.44 -22.42
CA LEU A 264 -8.50 9.76 -22.92
C LEU A 264 -8.18 10.05 -24.41
N PRO A 265 -9.13 10.09 -25.35
CA PRO A 265 -8.84 10.36 -26.75
C PRO A 265 -8.18 11.73 -27.00
N LEU A 266 -8.59 12.76 -26.23
CA LEU A 266 -7.99 14.09 -26.35
C LEU A 266 -6.55 14.09 -25.81
N ILE A 267 -6.34 13.42 -24.68
CA ILE A 267 -5.00 13.27 -24.08
C ILE A 267 -4.07 12.47 -25.00
N GLN A 268 -4.58 11.43 -25.65
CA GLN A 268 -3.83 10.64 -26.64
C GLN A 268 -3.42 11.50 -27.85
N LEU A 269 -4.31 12.37 -28.34
CA LEU A 269 -3.97 13.30 -29.43
C LEU A 269 -2.85 14.28 -29.02
N ALA A 270 -2.84 14.76 -27.78
CA ALA A 270 -1.75 15.59 -27.28
C ALA A 270 -0.42 14.81 -27.18
N TYR A 271 -0.49 13.53 -26.81
CA TYR A 271 0.67 12.64 -26.80
C TYR A 271 1.24 12.41 -28.20
N GLU A 272 0.41 12.09 -29.19
CA GLU A 272 0.82 11.90 -30.59
C GLU A 272 1.56 13.15 -31.10
N ARG A 273 0.99 14.34 -30.88
CA ARG A 273 1.64 15.62 -31.22
C ARG A 273 2.95 15.87 -30.47
N THR A 274 3.04 15.39 -29.24
CA THR A 274 4.28 15.48 -28.46
C THR A 274 5.37 14.64 -29.10
N VAL A 275 5.05 13.42 -29.51
CA VAL A 275 5.99 12.52 -30.18
C VAL A 275 6.39 13.09 -31.56
N ASP A 276 5.43 13.56 -32.35
CA ASP A 276 5.71 14.15 -33.66
C ASP A 276 6.65 15.36 -33.58
N ASN A 277 6.46 16.24 -32.59
CA ASN A 277 7.26 17.46 -32.46
C ASN A 277 8.59 17.27 -31.74
N THR A 278 8.68 16.30 -30.81
CA THR A 278 9.87 16.16 -29.94
C THR A 278 10.65 14.87 -30.17
N GLY A 279 10.10 13.93 -30.94
CA GLY A 279 10.67 12.61 -31.21
C GLY A 279 10.61 11.63 -30.04
N LYS A 280 10.02 12.01 -28.90
CA LYS A 280 9.95 11.19 -27.68
C LYS A 280 8.77 11.55 -26.79
N LEU A 281 8.44 10.67 -25.84
CA LEU A 281 7.48 10.97 -24.79
C LEU A 281 8.01 12.09 -23.86
N SER A 282 7.18 13.11 -23.63
CA SER A 282 7.44 14.20 -22.69
C SER A 282 6.16 14.68 -22.01
N PHE A 283 5.95 14.31 -20.74
CA PHE A 283 4.79 14.76 -19.95
C PHE A 283 4.68 16.30 -19.87
N PRO A 284 5.75 17.07 -19.62
CA PRO A 284 5.67 18.53 -19.60
C PRO A 284 5.24 19.14 -20.96
N TYR A 285 5.67 18.55 -22.07
CA TYR A 285 5.27 19.03 -23.39
C TYR A 285 3.80 18.69 -23.68
N CYS A 286 3.38 17.47 -23.37
CA CYS A 286 1.98 17.05 -23.47
C CYS A 286 1.07 17.96 -22.62
N ASP A 287 1.49 18.26 -21.38
CA ASP A 287 0.77 19.19 -20.50
C ASP A 287 0.67 20.60 -21.09
N SER A 288 1.69 21.09 -21.80
CA SER A 288 1.63 22.41 -22.45
C SER A 288 0.58 22.49 -23.56
N ILE A 289 0.39 21.40 -24.32
CA ILE A 289 -0.66 21.30 -25.35
C ILE A 289 -2.03 21.27 -24.67
N LEU A 290 -2.20 20.38 -23.68
CA LEU A 290 -3.46 20.18 -22.97
C LEU A 290 -3.88 21.45 -22.21
N SER A 291 -2.94 22.13 -21.56
CA SER A 291 -3.22 23.39 -20.87
C SER A 291 -3.69 24.48 -21.84
N ARG A 292 -3.06 24.59 -23.02
CA ARG A 292 -3.51 25.53 -24.07
C ARG A 292 -4.92 25.20 -24.57
N TRP A 293 -5.24 23.92 -24.75
CA TRP A 293 -6.60 23.51 -25.15
C TRP A 293 -7.62 23.82 -24.06
N HIS A 294 -7.26 23.59 -22.79
CA HIS A 294 -8.11 23.92 -21.66
C HIS A 294 -8.41 25.43 -21.60
N GLU A 295 -7.38 26.28 -21.75
CA GLU A 295 -7.52 27.75 -21.83
C GLU A 295 -8.42 28.19 -23.01
N LYS A 296 -8.37 27.47 -24.13
CA LYS A 296 -9.22 27.73 -25.30
C LYS A 296 -10.62 27.08 -25.21
N GLY A 297 -10.93 26.36 -24.13
CA GLY A 297 -12.18 25.64 -23.97
C GLY A 297 -12.38 24.45 -24.93
N ILE A 298 -11.30 23.93 -25.51
CA ILE A 298 -11.31 22.76 -26.39
C ILE A 298 -11.44 21.51 -25.53
N LYS A 299 -12.50 20.73 -25.78
CA LYS A 299 -12.82 19.52 -24.99
C LYS A 299 -12.86 18.24 -25.81
N THR A 300 -12.78 18.32 -27.14
CA THR A 300 -12.86 17.14 -28.02
C THR A 300 -11.69 17.08 -29.01
N PRO A 301 -11.26 15.87 -29.43
CA PRO A 301 -10.21 15.72 -30.44
C PRO A 301 -10.53 16.46 -31.74
N ARG A 302 -11.81 16.47 -32.15
CA ARG A 302 -12.25 17.20 -33.35
C ARG A 302 -11.99 18.69 -33.26
N GLN A 303 -12.36 19.33 -32.15
CA GLN A 303 -12.07 20.75 -31.91
C GLN A 303 -10.56 21.04 -31.89
N ALA A 304 -9.76 20.13 -31.34
CA ALA A 304 -8.30 20.25 -31.33
C ALA A 304 -7.67 20.12 -32.73
N VAL A 305 -8.26 19.32 -33.62
CA VAL A 305 -7.85 19.21 -35.03
C VAL A 305 -8.33 20.43 -35.83
N ASP A 306 -9.55 20.88 -35.60
CA ASP A 306 -10.13 22.05 -36.27
C ASP A 306 -9.35 23.35 -35.94
N GLU A 307 -8.89 23.52 -34.70
CA GLU A 307 -7.99 24.62 -34.30
C GLU A 307 -6.65 24.60 -35.04
N MET A 308 -6.20 23.42 -35.42
CA MET A 308 -4.94 23.21 -36.12
C MET A 308 -5.07 23.48 -37.63
N ASN A 309 -6.24 23.20 -38.18
CA ASN A 309 -6.59 23.48 -39.58
C ASN A 309 -7.02 24.94 -39.81
N ALA A 310 -7.28 25.70 -38.75
CA ALA A 310 -7.47 27.14 -38.82
C ALA A 310 -6.11 27.82 -39.15
N PRO A 311 -6.07 28.80 -40.07
CA PRO A 311 -4.83 29.46 -40.44
C PRO A 311 -4.22 30.19 -39.23
N GLN A 312 -3.14 29.63 -38.69
CA GLN A 312 -2.41 30.21 -37.56
C GLN A 312 -1.69 31.48 -38.01
N ARG A 313 -2.13 32.64 -37.51
CA ARG A 313 -1.31 33.86 -37.52
C ARG A 313 -0.09 33.60 -36.64
N ALA A 314 1.09 33.66 -37.27
CA ALA A 314 2.38 33.56 -36.61
C ALA A 314 2.52 34.64 -35.53
N ALA A 315 2.67 34.22 -34.28
CA ALA A 315 3.29 35.01 -33.23
C ALA A 315 4.46 34.19 -32.68
N GLN A 316 5.65 34.46 -33.23
CA GLN A 316 6.90 34.03 -32.65
C GLN A 316 7.11 34.83 -31.35
N SER A 317 7.40 34.15 -30.25
CA SER A 317 8.10 34.75 -29.12
C SER A 317 9.30 33.88 -28.78
N GLU A 318 10.47 34.52 -28.76
CA GLU A 318 11.79 33.93 -28.54
C GLU A 318 11.91 33.36 -27.12
N TYR A 319 12.46 32.15 -27.00
CA TYR A 319 12.92 31.58 -25.75
C TYR A 319 14.44 31.35 -25.82
N GLN A 320 15.20 32.11 -25.02
CA GLN A 320 16.64 31.92 -24.82
C GLN A 320 16.89 30.94 -23.66
N PRO A 321 17.84 29.99 -23.77
CA PRO A 321 18.18 29.11 -22.65
C PRO A 321 19.23 29.77 -21.75
N LYS A 322 18.98 29.82 -20.44
CA LYS A 322 20.02 30.06 -19.43
C LYS A 322 20.50 28.72 -18.87
N ALA A 323 21.79 28.43 -19.02
CA ALA A 323 22.45 27.31 -18.37
C ALA A 323 22.56 27.56 -16.85
N ARG A 324 22.25 26.55 -16.03
CA ARG A 324 22.64 26.48 -14.62
C ARG A 324 23.46 25.20 -14.39
N THR A 325 24.69 25.39 -13.96
CA THR A 325 25.60 24.36 -13.48
C THR A 325 25.16 23.87 -12.10
N PHE A 326 25.06 22.56 -11.91
CA PHE A 326 24.91 21.94 -10.59
C PHE A 326 26.30 21.55 -10.06
N GLY A 327 26.72 22.19 -8.97
CA GLY A 327 27.83 21.74 -8.14
C GLY A 327 27.29 20.97 -6.94
N SER A 328 27.80 19.76 -6.71
CA SER A 328 27.56 18.95 -5.53
C SER A 328 28.54 19.32 -4.40
N GLY A 329 28.04 19.77 -3.26
CA GLY A 329 28.80 19.97 -2.02
C GLY A 329 28.09 19.35 -0.80
N PRO A 330 28.82 19.02 0.29
CA PRO A 330 28.27 18.24 1.41
C PRO A 330 27.31 19.01 2.33
N LEU A 331 26.43 18.28 3.01
CA LEU A 331 25.36 18.77 3.91
C LEU A 331 25.90 19.53 5.14
N ALA A 332 25.38 20.75 5.35
CA ALA A 332 25.61 21.60 6.52
C ALA A 332 24.62 21.29 7.68
N PRO A 333 24.97 21.64 8.95
CA PRO A 333 24.07 21.44 10.11
C PRO A 333 22.78 22.28 10.03
N PRO A 334 21.69 21.88 10.73
CA PRO A 334 20.38 22.52 10.61
C PRO A 334 20.39 23.97 11.11
N SER A 335 19.79 24.86 10.32
CA SER A 335 19.68 26.29 10.62
C SER A 335 18.71 26.59 11.78
N PRO A 336 18.86 27.72 12.50
CA PRO A 336 17.94 28.15 13.58
C PRO A 336 16.46 28.26 13.16
N GLN A 337 16.21 28.36 11.86
CA GLN A 337 14.88 28.38 11.28
C GLN A 337 14.19 27.01 11.41
N LYS A 338 14.93 25.90 11.25
CA LYS A 338 14.37 24.55 11.35
C LYS A 338 13.87 24.24 12.76
N GLU A 339 14.61 24.67 13.78
CA GLU A 339 14.24 24.44 15.19
C GLU A 339 12.91 25.13 15.56
N ARG A 340 12.64 26.31 14.99
CA ARG A 340 11.37 27.04 15.19
C ARG A 340 10.19 26.30 14.56
N TYR A 341 10.37 25.76 13.36
CA TYR A 341 9.37 24.93 12.71
C TYR A 341 9.11 23.62 13.45
N ASP A 342 10.16 22.95 13.93
CA ASP A 342 10.03 21.70 14.69
C ASP A 342 9.23 21.92 16.00
N LYS A 343 9.52 23.02 16.73
CA LYS A 343 8.75 23.42 17.93
C LYS A 343 7.28 23.73 17.60
N ALA A 344 7.03 24.47 16.52
CA ALA A 344 5.68 24.80 16.08
C ALA A 344 4.86 23.55 15.71
N HIS A 345 5.47 22.58 15.03
CA HIS A 345 4.82 21.31 14.69
C HIS A 345 4.54 20.43 15.92
N ALA A 346 5.44 20.41 16.90
CA ALA A 346 5.24 19.69 18.15
C ALA A 346 4.04 20.24 18.94
N GLU A 347 3.91 21.57 19.04
CA GLU A 347 2.77 22.25 19.67
C GLU A 347 1.45 21.94 18.93
N LEU A 348 1.44 22.00 17.60
CA LEU A 348 0.28 21.62 16.79
C LEU A 348 -0.11 20.13 16.97
N GLN A 349 0.87 19.24 17.11
CA GLN A 349 0.62 17.85 17.44
C GLN A 349 0.00 17.69 18.84
N GLN A 350 0.48 18.45 19.83
CA GLN A 350 -0.10 18.44 21.18
C GLN A 350 -1.56 18.90 21.18
N ARG A 351 -1.90 19.95 20.41
CA ARG A 351 -3.29 20.41 20.23
C ARG A 351 -4.20 19.33 19.66
N ARG A 352 -3.74 18.63 18.62
CA ARG A 352 -4.49 17.51 18.00
C ARG A 352 -4.72 16.37 18.98
N ASN A 353 -3.69 16.00 19.75
CA ASN A 353 -3.79 14.94 20.74
C ASN A 353 -4.79 15.30 21.84
N ALA A 354 -4.74 16.53 22.36
CA ALA A 354 -5.69 17.02 23.35
C ALA A 354 -7.13 17.05 22.81
N ALA A 355 -7.33 17.51 21.56
CA ALA A 355 -8.63 17.52 20.92
C ALA A 355 -9.21 16.09 20.75
N ARG A 356 -8.36 15.12 20.36
CA ARG A 356 -8.74 13.71 20.26
C ARG A 356 -9.11 13.12 21.62
N GLU A 357 -8.38 13.46 22.68
CA GLU A 357 -8.70 13.01 24.04
C GLU A 357 -10.05 13.55 24.53
N ILE A 358 -10.36 14.82 24.22
CA ILE A 358 -11.66 15.41 24.51
C ILE A 358 -12.77 14.66 23.75
N ALA A 359 -12.59 14.42 22.46
CA ALA A 359 -13.56 13.68 21.64
C ALA A 359 -13.77 12.26 22.15
N ALA A 360 -12.71 11.57 22.55
CA ALA A 360 -12.79 10.22 23.13
C ALA A 360 -13.61 10.20 24.42
N LYS A 361 -13.40 11.15 25.34
CA LYS A 361 -14.19 11.28 26.57
C LYS A 361 -15.66 11.57 26.28
N ARG A 362 -15.95 12.46 25.32
CA ARG A 362 -17.33 12.74 24.88
C ARG A 362 -18.00 11.49 24.31
N LYS A 363 -17.28 10.73 23.47
CA LYS A 363 -17.76 9.49 22.86
C LYS A 363 -18.06 8.44 23.94
N GLU A 364 -17.17 8.26 24.91
CA GLU A 364 -17.37 7.36 26.05
C GLU A 364 -18.60 7.73 26.89
N GLU A 365 -18.76 9.01 27.23
CA GLU A 365 -19.91 9.52 27.98
C GLU A 365 -21.23 9.26 27.24
N VAL A 366 -21.30 9.67 25.97
CA VAL A 366 -22.51 9.60 25.17
C VAL A 366 -22.87 8.14 24.87
N TYR A 367 -21.91 7.28 24.56
CA TYR A 367 -22.17 5.87 24.31
C TYR A 367 -22.62 5.12 25.57
N GLY A 368 -22.14 5.51 26.75
CA GLY A 368 -22.63 4.97 28.01
C GLY A 368 -24.10 5.30 28.26
N LYS A 369 -24.53 6.52 27.92
CA LYS A 369 -25.91 7.00 28.10
C LYS A 369 -26.85 6.58 26.97
N LEU A 370 -26.34 6.50 25.74
CA LEU A 370 -27.10 6.22 24.52
C LEU A 370 -26.47 5.02 23.77
N PRO A 371 -26.69 3.77 24.23
CA PRO A 371 -26.15 2.58 23.57
C PRO A 371 -26.60 2.45 22.11
N ARG A 372 -27.79 2.99 21.78
CA ARG A 372 -28.31 3.01 20.40
C ARG A 372 -27.39 3.81 19.47
N LEU A 373 -26.78 4.89 19.95
CA LEU A 373 -25.86 5.68 19.14
C LEU A 373 -24.62 4.89 18.75
N LYS A 374 -24.10 4.06 19.67
CA LYS A 374 -23.01 3.12 19.39
C LYS A 374 -23.40 2.10 18.33
N GLN A 375 -24.62 1.54 18.41
CA GLN A 375 -25.12 0.59 17.41
C GLN A 375 -25.25 1.24 16.02
N ILE A 376 -25.72 2.48 15.96
CA ILE A 376 -25.83 3.23 14.71
C ILE A 376 -24.44 3.45 14.10
N ASP A 377 -23.46 3.90 14.89
CA ASP A 377 -22.10 4.10 14.39
C ASP A 377 -21.48 2.79 13.89
N THR A 378 -21.69 1.66 14.58
CA THR A 378 -21.28 0.34 14.08
C THR A 378 -22.01 -0.07 12.79
N ALA A 379 -23.30 0.24 12.65
CA ALA A 379 -24.08 -0.08 11.45
C ALA A 379 -23.66 0.77 10.23
N LEU A 380 -23.43 2.08 10.43
CA LEU A 380 -22.87 2.99 9.43
C LEU A 380 -21.51 2.48 8.96
N ALA A 381 -20.65 2.05 9.89
CA ALA A 381 -19.35 1.50 9.55
C ALA A 381 -19.45 0.17 8.76
N LYS A 382 -20.37 -0.72 9.14
CA LYS A 382 -20.62 -2.00 8.42
C LYS A 382 -21.13 -1.80 7.00
N THR A 383 -22.12 -0.94 6.82
CA THR A 383 -22.67 -0.65 5.48
C THR A 383 -21.60 -0.09 4.55
N GLY A 384 -20.73 0.78 5.08
CA GLY A 384 -19.58 1.29 4.36
C GLY A 384 -18.56 0.22 3.94
N PHE A 385 -18.30 -0.77 4.80
CA PHE A 385 -17.48 -1.94 4.47
C PHE A 385 -18.11 -2.76 3.33
N GLU A 386 -19.42 -2.95 3.34
CA GLU A 386 -20.11 -3.69 2.26
C GLU A 386 -20.08 -2.93 0.92
N VAL A 387 -20.23 -1.60 0.93
CA VAL A 387 -20.07 -0.78 -0.27
C VAL A 387 -18.65 -0.91 -0.82
N SER A 388 -17.63 -0.81 0.04
CA SER A 388 -16.23 -0.93 -0.36
C SER A 388 -15.92 -2.30 -0.97
N LYS A 389 -16.42 -3.39 -0.34
CA LYS A 389 -16.32 -4.76 -0.85
C LYS A 389 -16.99 -4.91 -2.22
N ALA A 390 -18.19 -4.34 -2.37
CA ALA A 390 -18.96 -4.40 -3.60
C ALA A 390 -18.29 -3.66 -4.77
N VAL A 391 -17.70 -2.50 -4.51
CA VAL A 391 -16.94 -1.69 -5.49
C VAL A 391 -15.63 -2.39 -5.89
N LEU A 392 -14.89 -2.93 -4.92
CA LEU A 392 -13.58 -3.57 -5.18
C LEU A 392 -13.72 -4.90 -5.93
N LEU A 393 -14.82 -5.63 -5.76
CA LEU A 393 -15.05 -6.93 -6.40
C LEU A 393 -15.77 -6.84 -7.76
N GLY A 394 -16.03 -5.63 -8.27
CA GLY A 394 -16.51 -5.42 -9.64
C GLY A 394 -17.93 -5.92 -9.94
N GLY A 395 -18.78 -6.05 -8.92
CA GLY A 395 -20.19 -6.47 -9.11
C GLY A 395 -21.08 -5.37 -9.70
N ASN A 396 -22.17 -5.75 -10.37
CA ASN A 396 -23.23 -4.81 -10.77
C ASN A 396 -24.02 -4.39 -9.53
N THR A 397 -23.68 -3.21 -9.00
CA THR A 397 -23.93 -2.83 -7.60
C THR A 397 -24.83 -1.63 -7.43
N GLY A 398 -25.43 -1.10 -8.51
CA GLY A 398 -26.28 0.10 -8.47
C GLY A 398 -27.40 0.01 -7.42
N ASP A 399 -28.17 -1.08 -7.42
CA ASP A 399 -29.30 -1.27 -6.50
C ASP A 399 -28.88 -1.58 -5.06
N LEU A 400 -27.69 -2.16 -4.87
CA LEU A 400 -27.12 -2.41 -3.54
C LEU A 400 -26.60 -1.11 -2.94
N ILE A 401 -25.85 -0.32 -3.73
CA ILE A 401 -25.33 0.99 -3.33
C ILE A 401 -26.47 1.97 -3.06
N ALA A 402 -27.54 1.95 -3.86
CA ALA A 402 -28.71 2.79 -3.63
C ALA A 402 -29.39 2.48 -2.28
N ARG A 403 -29.62 1.19 -1.98
CA ARG A 403 -30.19 0.75 -0.70
C ARG A 403 -29.29 1.09 0.49
N LEU A 404 -27.99 0.79 0.38
CA LEU A 404 -27.03 1.10 1.45
C LEU A 404 -26.91 2.60 1.70
N ARG A 405 -27.05 3.45 0.68
CA ARG A 405 -27.10 4.92 0.84
C ARG A 405 -28.36 5.38 1.57
N GLU A 406 -29.52 4.79 1.25
CA GLU A 406 -30.79 5.11 1.91
C GLU A 406 -30.77 4.68 3.39
N GLU A 407 -30.26 3.48 3.68
CA GLU A 407 -30.04 3.00 5.04
C GLU A 407 -29.04 3.90 5.80
N ASN A 408 -27.92 4.28 5.17
CA ASN A 408 -26.96 5.22 5.77
C ASN A 408 -27.59 6.58 6.10
N LEU A 409 -28.36 7.15 5.17
CA LEU A 409 -29.03 8.43 5.40
C LEU A 409 -30.02 8.36 6.57
N THR A 410 -30.77 7.26 6.66
CA THR A 410 -31.73 7.03 7.75
C THR A 410 -31.02 6.92 9.10
N LEU A 411 -29.92 6.16 9.15
CA LEU A 411 -29.10 6.00 10.34
C LEU A 411 -28.42 7.33 10.77
N GLN A 412 -27.96 8.14 9.82
CA GLN A 412 -27.41 9.47 10.10
C GLN A 412 -28.47 10.40 10.70
N GLN A 413 -29.70 10.40 10.16
CA GLN A 413 -30.82 11.16 10.69
C GLN A 413 -31.21 10.69 12.11
N GLU A 414 -31.24 9.38 12.35
CA GLU A 414 -31.51 8.81 13.67
C GLU A 414 -30.44 9.23 14.69
N LYS A 415 -29.16 9.21 14.30
CA LYS A 415 -28.03 9.65 15.13
C LYS A 415 -28.18 11.12 15.54
N GLU A 416 -28.45 12.00 14.58
CA GLU A 416 -28.64 13.43 14.85
C GLU A 416 -29.83 13.66 15.79
N ALA A 417 -30.97 13.01 15.51
CA ALA A 417 -32.15 13.10 16.35
C ALA A 417 -31.89 12.63 17.80
N LEU A 418 -31.15 11.53 17.97
CA LEU A 418 -30.80 11.01 19.29
C LEU A 418 -29.88 11.97 20.07
N LEU A 419 -28.90 12.60 19.41
CA LEU A 419 -28.05 13.59 20.05
C LEU A 419 -28.86 14.81 20.50
N VAL A 420 -29.65 15.40 19.59
CA VAL A 420 -30.45 16.61 19.86
C VAL A 420 -31.51 16.35 20.92
N HIS A 421 -32.24 15.23 20.84
CA HIS A 421 -33.28 14.88 21.81
C HIS A 421 -32.73 14.72 23.23
N ASN A 422 -31.47 14.31 23.37
CA ASN A 422 -30.80 14.14 24.65
C ASN A 422 -29.96 15.37 25.06
N GLY A 423 -30.14 16.51 24.39
CA GLY A 423 -29.54 17.78 24.77
C GLY A 423 -28.08 17.97 24.32
N TYR A 424 -27.56 17.13 23.43
CA TYR A 424 -26.25 17.30 22.83
C TYR A 424 -26.34 18.10 21.54
N ALA A 425 -25.29 18.86 21.22
CA ALA A 425 -25.15 19.46 19.91
C ALA A 425 -24.97 18.37 18.82
N PRO A 426 -25.43 18.59 17.58
CA PRO A 426 -25.23 17.64 16.48
C PRO A 426 -23.75 17.28 16.24
N ASP A 427 -22.85 18.24 16.46
CA ASP A 427 -21.39 18.11 16.29
C ASP A 427 -20.66 17.71 17.58
N TYR A 428 -21.39 17.33 18.65
CA TYR A 428 -20.79 17.08 19.97
C TYR A 428 -19.71 16.00 19.94
N LEU A 429 -19.89 14.98 19.11
CA LEU A 429 -18.96 13.86 18.93
C LEU A 429 -17.80 14.16 17.97
N GLU A 430 -17.81 15.31 17.28
CA GLU A 430 -16.71 15.71 16.42
C GLU A 430 -15.48 16.13 17.23
N ILE A 431 -14.29 15.98 16.62
CA ILE A 431 -13.04 16.37 17.25
C ILE A 431 -12.97 17.91 17.31
N PRO A 432 -12.88 18.51 18.52
CA PRO A 432 -12.90 19.96 18.68
C PRO A 432 -11.51 20.56 18.42
N TYR A 433 -11.02 20.49 17.17
CA TYR A 433 -9.76 21.12 16.79
C TYR A 433 -9.77 22.62 17.08
N ARG A 434 -8.63 23.14 17.55
CA ARG A 434 -8.48 24.55 17.91
C ARG A 434 -8.48 25.41 16.65
N CYS A 435 -7.74 25.00 15.62
CA CYS A 435 -7.78 25.64 14.31
C CYS A 435 -8.73 24.89 13.37
N LYS A 436 -9.91 25.47 13.10
CA LYS A 436 -10.91 24.91 12.17
C LYS A 436 -10.47 24.93 10.69
N LYS A 437 -9.48 25.76 10.32
CA LYS A 437 -8.99 25.87 8.93
C LYS A 437 -8.08 24.72 8.50
N CYS A 438 -7.28 24.19 9.42
CA CYS A 438 -6.29 23.16 9.14
C CYS A 438 -6.36 21.96 10.07
N GLU A 439 -7.33 21.93 11.00
CA GLU A 439 -7.46 20.87 12.02
C GLU A 439 -6.16 20.69 12.82
N ASP A 440 -5.52 21.80 13.14
CA ASP A 440 -4.20 21.86 13.81
C ASP A 440 -3.09 21.07 13.08
N LYS A 441 -3.20 20.84 11.77
CA LYS A 441 -2.13 20.25 10.94
C LYS A 441 -1.06 21.26 10.52
N GLY A 442 -1.39 22.55 10.58
CA GLY A 442 -0.51 23.67 10.21
C GLY A 442 -0.50 24.03 8.73
N TYR A 443 -1.13 23.21 7.87
CA TYR A 443 -1.32 23.49 6.45
C TYR A 443 -2.79 23.34 6.08
N ARG A 444 -3.29 24.24 5.23
CA ARG A 444 -4.64 24.18 4.70
C ARG A 444 -4.72 23.16 3.54
N PRO A 445 -5.93 22.76 3.10
CA PRO A 445 -6.09 21.79 2.01
C PRO A 445 -5.46 22.19 0.67
N ASP A 446 -5.26 23.49 0.44
CA ASP A 446 -4.56 24.07 -0.71
C ASP A 446 -3.02 23.93 -0.64
N GLY A 447 -2.49 23.35 0.44
CA GLY A 447 -1.06 23.19 0.66
C GLY A 447 -0.37 24.43 1.23
N GLU A 448 -1.10 25.51 1.48
CA GLU A 448 -0.54 26.73 2.07
C GLU A 448 -0.37 26.62 3.58
N ALA A 449 0.71 27.20 4.11
CA ALA A 449 0.93 27.30 5.55
C ALA A 449 -0.22 28.09 6.20
N CYS A 450 -0.90 27.44 7.15
CA CYS A 450 -2.03 28.00 7.86
C CYS A 450 -1.57 29.09 8.83
N ASP A 451 -2.45 30.06 9.11
CA ASP A 451 -2.17 31.19 9.99
C ASP A 451 -1.68 30.72 11.38
N CYS A 452 -2.27 29.65 11.93
CA CYS A 452 -1.86 29.09 13.22
C CYS A 452 -0.42 28.53 13.23
N LEU A 453 0.10 28.05 12.09
CA LEU A 453 1.51 27.63 11.96
C LEU A 453 2.40 28.87 11.85
N LYS A 454 2.01 29.85 11.03
CA LYS A 454 2.74 31.12 10.87
C LYS A 454 2.88 31.86 12.20
N GLU A 455 1.85 31.85 13.04
CA GLU A 455 1.87 32.43 14.39
C GLU A 455 2.81 31.70 15.35
N LEU A 456 2.91 30.38 15.26
CA LEU A 456 3.79 29.57 16.11
C LEU A 456 5.26 29.63 15.71
N VAL A 457 5.53 29.91 14.45
CA VAL A 457 6.90 30.05 13.91
C VAL A 457 7.46 31.46 14.11
N ARG A 458 6.59 32.45 14.38
CA ARG A 458 6.91 33.88 14.46
C ARG A 458 7.92 34.28 15.51
#